data_AF-A0A840DZW3-F1
#
_entry.id   AF-A0A840DZW3-F1
#
_cell.length_a   1.000
_cell.length_b   1.000
_cell.length_c   1.000
_cell.angle_alpha   90.00
_cell.angle_beta   90.00
_cell.angle_gamma   90.00
#
_symmetry.space_group_name_H-M   'P 1'
#
loop_
_entity.id
_entity.type
_entity.pdbx_description
1 polymer ?
#
loop_
_entity_poly.entity_id
_entity_poly.type
_entity_poly.pdbx_seq_one_letter_code
_entity_poly.pdbx_strand_id
1 'polypeptide(L)'
;MLRLLPLVFLCSFFTACGPRLSPFTQRLYEDQGWQDEELRRIQFYLSEDVVLQRELRNDRTRIRKGTVSVIDGREVEQIVFKRNTPGVFVFSPKTQRVAISFESDNDNFLVFGPNPKNGNRYTLLAGDWTRNYGTVTYAGREWRVSSADAFASLLIPLKRLREGDTQGRIVGGRRID
;
A
#
# COMPACT_ATOMS: atom_id res chain seq x y z
N MET A 1 19.57 58.41 22.12
CA MET A 1 18.78 57.23 22.54
C MET A 1 17.37 57.45 22.01
N LEU A 2 16.69 56.58 21.25
CA LEU A 2 16.67 55.13 21.19
C LEU A 2 16.11 54.76 19.79
N ARG A 3 16.77 53.89 19.03
CA ARG A 3 16.28 53.40 17.72
C ARG A 3 15.14 52.41 17.94
N LEU A 4 13.94 52.66 17.43
CA LEU A 4 12.90 51.64 17.27
C LEU A 4 13.22 50.79 16.04
N LEU A 5 13.44 49.50 16.26
CA LEU A 5 13.54 48.48 15.22
C LEU A 5 12.19 47.74 15.16
N PRO A 6 11.49 47.66 14.02
CA PRO A 6 10.30 46.82 13.92
C PRO A 6 10.75 45.37 13.74
N LEU A 7 10.48 44.53 14.75
CA LEU A 7 10.69 43.10 14.68
C LEU A 7 9.62 42.49 13.76
N VAL A 8 9.91 42.42 12.46
CA VAL A 8 9.12 41.66 11.50
C VAL A 8 9.29 40.18 11.83
N PHE A 9 8.35 39.64 12.60
CA PHE A 9 8.26 38.21 12.89
C PHE A 9 7.74 37.49 11.64
N LEU A 10 8.67 37.07 10.78
CA LEU A 10 8.40 36.27 9.59
C LEU A 10 7.96 34.86 10.03
N CYS A 11 6.65 34.67 10.22
CA CYS A 11 6.05 33.34 10.33
C CYS A 11 6.20 32.62 8.97
N SER A 12 7.31 31.92 8.78
CA SER A 12 7.44 30.91 7.74
C SER A 12 6.49 29.75 8.05
N PHE A 13 5.27 29.84 7.55
CA PHE A 13 4.39 28.68 7.40
C PHE A 13 5.02 27.74 6.36
N PHE A 14 5.83 26.79 6.82
CA PHE A 14 6.21 25.64 5.99
C PHE A 14 4.97 24.77 5.78
N THR A 15 4.18 25.09 4.76
CA THR A 15 3.15 24.18 4.25
C THR A 15 3.86 23.04 3.53
N ALA A 16 4.22 22.00 4.29
CA ALA A 16 4.70 20.75 3.72
C ALA A 16 3.54 20.05 2.99
N CYS A 17 3.27 20.44 1.75
CA CYS A 17 2.43 19.66 0.84
C CYS A 17 3.14 18.35 0.50
N GLY A 18 2.85 17.30 1.28
CA GLY A 18 3.24 15.93 0.96
C GLY A 18 2.70 15.50 -0.42
N PRO A 19 3.32 14.48 -1.06
CA PRO A 19 2.80 13.94 -2.30
C PRO A 19 1.35 13.48 -2.13
N ARG A 20 0.47 13.86 -3.06
CA ARG A 20 -0.90 13.34 -3.08
C ARG A 20 -0.85 11.85 -3.42
N LEU A 21 -1.47 11.04 -2.57
CA LEU A 21 -1.63 9.61 -2.82
C LEU A 21 -2.72 9.39 -3.88
N SER A 22 -2.41 8.54 -4.85
CA SER A 22 -3.33 8.18 -5.94
C SER A 22 -3.51 6.67 -5.99
N PRO A 23 -4.70 6.16 -6.37
CA PRO A 23 -4.91 4.74 -6.52
C PRO A 23 -3.94 4.11 -7.52
N PHE A 24 -3.34 3.01 -7.12
CA PHE A 24 -2.57 2.15 -8.01
C PHE A 24 -3.55 1.28 -8.80
N THR A 25 -3.61 1.50 -10.10
CA THR A 25 -4.55 0.85 -11.02
C THR A 25 -3.81 0.03 -12.07
N GLN A 26 -4.49 -0.95 -12.65
CA GLN A 26 -3.97 -1.73 -13.78
C GLN A 26 -3.49 -0.83 -14.91
N ARG A 27 -4.31 0.16 -15.29
CA ARG A 27 -3.95 1.13 -16.33
C ARG A 27 -2.65 1.87 -15.99
N LEU A 28 -2.50 2.35 -14.75
CA LEU A 28 -1.28 3.05 -14.35
C LEU A 28 -0.05 2.14 -14.41
N TYR A 29 -0.19 0.87 -13.98
CA TYR A 29 0.86 -0.12 -14.09
C TYR A 29 1.29 -0.35 -15.54
N GLU A 30 0.30 -0.55 -16.43
CA GLU A 30 0.52 -0.81 -17.87
C GLU A 30 1.08 0.41 -18.60
N ASP A 31 0.49 1.60 -18.39
CA ASP A 31 0.88 2.86 -19.02
C ASP A 31 2.33 3.25 -18.66
N GLN A 32 2.81 2.86 -17.47
CA GLN A 32 4.18 3.13 -17.02
C GLN A 32 5.17 2.01 -17.37
N GLY A 33 4.68 0.83 -17.78
CA GLY A 33 5.54 -0.31 -18.13
C GLY A 33 6.42 -0.83 -16.99
N TRP A 34 6.00 -0.64 -15.73
CA TRP A 34 6.87 -0.89 -14.57
C TRP A 34 7.33 -2.34 -14.47
N GLN A 35 8.65 -2.50 -14.31
CA GLN A 35 9.28 -3.77 -13.95
C GLN A 35 9.42 -3.92 -12.44
N ASP A 36 9.69 -5.14 -11.97
CA ASP A 36 9.84 -5.46 -10.54
C ASP A 36 10.87 -4.55 -9.84
N GLU A 37 12.00 -4.21 -10.50
CA GLU A 37 13.03 -3.30 -9.97
C GLU A 37 12.51 -1.88 -9.73
N GLU A 38 11.51 -1.46 -10.52
CA GLU A 38 10.91 -0.13 -10.42
C GLU A 38 9.84 -0.11 -9.33
N LEU A 39 9.05 -1.18 -9.22
CA LEU A 39 8.08 -1.37 -8.15
C LEU A 39 8.75 -1.36 -6.77
N ARG A 40 9.97 -1.92 -6.65
CA ARG A 40 10.79 -1.85 -5.42
C ARG A 40 11.10 -0.43 -4.96
N ARG A 41 11.09 0.55 -5.87
CA ARG A 41 11.35 1.97 -5.55
C ARG A 41 10.10 2.74 -5.15
N ILE A 42 8.92 2.12 -5.24
CA ILE A 42 7.64 2.74 -4.93
C ILE A 42 7.24 2.41 -3.50
N GLN A 43 6.93 3.44 -2.72
CA GLN A 43 6.25 3.28 -1.44
C GLN A 43 4.74 3.12 -1.69
N PHE A 44 4.17 1.99 -1.28
CA PHE A 44 2.74 1.73 -1.32
C PHE A 44 2.08 2.11 0.00
N TYR A 45 0.78 2.36 -0.04
CA TYR A 45 -0.06 2.68 1.11
C TYR A 45 -1.43 2.03 0.98
N LEU A 46 -2.06 1.65 2.10
CA LEU A 46 -3.44 1.18 2.09
C LEU A 46 -4.44 2.35 2.03
N SER A 47 -5.47 2.24 1.20
CA SER A 47 -6.55 3.24 1.14
C SER A 47 -7.46 3.21 2.36
N GLU A 48 -7.56 2.08 3.07
CA GLU A 48 -8.49 1.82 4.17
C GLU A 48 -7.86 0.86 5.18
N ASP A 49 -8.50 0.68 6.34
CA ASP A 49 -8.09 -0.33 7.31
C ASP A 49 -8.33 -1.73 6.73
N VAL A 50 -7.45 -2.68 7.04
CA VAL A 50 -7.61 -4.11 6.75
C VAL A 50 -7.45 -4.87 8.05
N VAL A 51 -8.46 -5.67 8.42
CA VAL A 51 -8.40 -6.52 9.61
C VAL A 51 -8.36 -7.99 9.19
N LEU A 52 -7.25 -8.65 9.52
CA LEU A 52 -7.11 -10.09 9.40
C LEU A 52 -7.54 -10.74 10.71
N GLN A 53 -8.36 -11.78 10.62
CA GLN A 53 -8.91 -12.47 11.78
C GLN A 53 -8.73 -13.98 11.68
N ARG A 54 -8.46 -14.63 12.81
CA ARG A 54 -8.41 -16.09 12.90
C ARG A 54 -8.92 -16.55 14.27
N GLU A 55 -9.84 -17.49 14.25
CA GLU A 55 -10.36 -18.15 15.45
C GLU A 55 -9.29 -19.05 16.08
N LEU A 56 -9.05 -18.89 17.38
CA LEU A 56 -8.15 -19.74 18.15
C LEU A 56 -8.96 -20.92 18.68
N ARG A 57 -8.67 -22.13 18.18
CA ARG A 57 -9.51 -23.30 18.47
C ARG A 57 -9.11 -24.14 19.68
N ASN A 58 -7.97 -23.87 20.34
CA ASN A 58 -7.50 -24.54 21.58
C ASN A 58 -6.17 -23.90 22.09
N ASP A 59 -5.83 -24.18 23.36
CA ASP A 59 -4.67 -23.74 24.18
C ASP A 59 -3.27 -23.87 23.53
N ARG A 60 -3.15 -24.61 22.43
CA ARG A 60 -1.87 -24.83 21.71
C ARG A 60 -1.63 -23.83 20.59
N THR A 61 -2.57 -22.92 20.32
CA THR A 61 -2.42 -21.97 19.22
C THR A 61 -1.48 -20.84 19.62
N ARG A 62 -0.19 -20.95 19.25
CA ARG A 62 0.78 -19.89 19.51
C ARG A 62 0.38 -18.59 18.80
N ILE A 63 -0.03 -17.61 19.59
CA ILE A 63 -0.15 -16.20 19.19
C ILE A 63 1.25 -15.71 18.84
N ARG A 64 1.41 -15.08 17.68
CA ARG A 64 2.74 -14.63 17.24
C ARG A 64 2.83 -13.14 16.96
N LYS A 65 1.75 -12.54 16.45
CA LYS A 65 1.79 -11.16 15.93
C LYS A 65 0.49 -10.38 16.15
N GLY A 66 -0.62 -11.06 16.42
CA GLY A 66 -1.92 -10.42 16.59
C GLY A 66 -2.27 -10.08 18.04
N THR A 67 -3.28 -9.22 18.19
CA THR A 67 -3.96 -9.01 19.47
C THR A 67 -5.08 -10.04 19.59
N VAL A 68 -5.25 -10.61 20.79
CA VAL A 68 -6.35 -11.54 21.06
C VAL A 68 -7.52 -10.79 21.67
N SER A 69 -8.70 -10.98 21.09
CA SER A 69 -9.97 -10.43 21.58
C SER A 69 -11.05 -11.51 21.61
N VAL A 70 -12.03 -11.36 22.49
CA VAL A 70 -13.20 -12.24 22.53
C VAL A 70 -14.30 -11.61 21.69
N ILE A 71 -14.72 -12.30 20.62
CA ILE A 71 -15.78 -11.86 19.69
C ILE A 71 -16.81 -12.98 19.61
N ASP A 72 -18.07 -12.68 19.92
CA ASP A 72 -19.18 -13.65 19.93
C ASP A 72 -18.88 -14.93 20.72
N GLY A 73 -18.21 -14.77 21.87
CA GLY A 73 -17.82 -15.88 22.76
C GLY A 73 -16.65 -16.73 22.27
N ARG A 74 -15.95 -16.30 21.20
CA ARG A 74 -14.79 -17.00 20.61
C ARG A 74 -13.53 -16.17 20.79
N GLU A 75 -12.41 -16.82 21.08
CA GLU A 75 -11.11 -16.17 21.04
C GLU A 75 -10.67 -15.97 19.58
N VAL A 76 -10.41 -14.72 19.22
CA VAL A 76 -10.01 -14.32 17.88
C VAL A 76 -8.68 -13.58 17.95
N GLU A 77 -7.69 -14.07 17.21
CA GLU A 77 -6.46 -13.32 16.95
C GLU A 77 -6.72 -12.36 15.78
N GLN A 78 -6.33 -11.09 15.96
CA GLN A 78 -6.49 -10.04 14.96
C GLN A 78 -5.17 -9.38 14.61
N ILE A 79 -4.95 -9.11 13.32
CA ILE A 79 -3.90 -8.21 12.81
C ILE A 79 -4.58 -7.05 12.11
N VAL A 80 -4.26 -5.83 12.53
CA VAL A 80 -4.90 -4.61 12.01
C VAL A 80 -3.88 -3.79 11.25
N PHE A 81 -4.09 -3.66 9.94
CA PHE A 81 -3.37 -2.72 9.10
C PHE A 81 -4.21 -1.45 9.00
N LYS A 82 -3.68 -0.31 9.44
CA LYS A 82 -4.39 0.95 9.37
C LYS A 82 -4.35 1.53 7.96
N ARG A 83 -5.34 2.35 7.61
CA ARG A 83 -5.26 3.25 6.45
C ARG A 83 -3.92 3.98 6.45
N ASN A 84 -3.34 4.13 5.28
CA ASN A 84 -2.02 4.72 5.05
C ASN A 84 -0.86 3.95 5.69
N THR A 85 -1.04 2.67 6.08
CA THR A 85 0.11 1.84 6.48
C THR A 85 1.06 1.72 5.28
N PRO A 86 2.34 2.11 5.43
CA PRO A 86 3.32 2.03 4.35
C PRO A 86 3.69 0.56 4.09
N GLY A 87 3.72 0.17 2.81
CA GLY A 87 4.19 -1.14 2.38
C GLY A 87 5.16 -1.07 1.21
N VAL A 88 6.03 -2.07 1.11
CA VAL A 88 7.06 -2.21 0.09
C VAL A 88 6.80 -3.44 -0.78
N PHE A 89 7.15 -3.34 -2.06
CA PHE A 89 7.06 -4.47 -2.98
C PHE A 89 8.10 -5.54 -2.67
N VAL A 90 7.64 -6.80 -2.58
CA VAL A 90 8.50 -7.97 -2.34
C VAL A 90 8.77 -8.72 -3.65
N PHE A 91 7.72 -9.13 -4.35
CA PHE A 91 7.78 -9.85 -5.64
C PHE A 91 6.41 -9.89 -6.34
N SER A 92 6.38 -10.34 -7.59
CA SER A 92 5.16 -10.57 -8.36
C SER A 92 4.82 -12.06 -8.41
N PRO A 93 3.83 -12.58 -7.65
CA PRO A 93 3.53 -14.02 -7.63
C PRO A 93 2.95 -14.53 -8.96
N LYS A 94 2.28 -13.66 -9.71
CA LYS A 94 1.75 -13.88 -11.07
C LYS A 94 1.70 -12.52 -11.79
N THR A 95 1.49 -12.55 -13.10
CA THR A 95 1.22 -11.35 -13.91
C THR A 95 0.18 -10.45 -13.25
N GLN A 96 0.49 -9.15 -13.11
CA GLN A 96 -0.38 -8.11 -12.51
C GLN A 96 -0.79 -8.38 -11.06
N ARG A 97 -0.03 -9.20 -10.34
CA ARG A 97 -0.19 -9.36 -8.90
C ARG A 97 1.09 -8.90 -8.23
N VAL A 98 0.94 -8.16 -7.14
CA VAL A 98 2.06 -7.65 -6.36
C VAL A 98 1.95 -8.14 -4.92
N ALA A 99 3.03 -8.71 -4.40
CA ALA A 99 3.16 -9.01 -2.98
C ALA A 99 3.75 -7.79 -2.27
N ILE A 100 3.01 -7.22 -1.32
CA ILE A 100 3.40 -6.05 -0.55
C ILE A 100 3.59 -6.46 0.91
N SER A 101 4.76 -6.18 1.47
CA SER A 101 5.01 -6.30 2.92
C SER A 101 4.77 -4.96 3.59
N PHE A 102 4.07 -4.98 4.72
CA PHE A 102 3.78 -3.81 5.56
C PHE A 102 4.55 -3.84 6.90
N GLU A 103 5.45 -4.81 7.05
CA GLU A 103 6.29 -5.00 8.24
C GLU A 103 7.76 -5.06 7.82
N SER A 104 8.67 -5.10 8.80
CA SER A 104 10.12 -5.19 8.53
C SER A 104 10.56 -6.51 7.91
N ASP A 105 9.73 -7.54 8.00
CA ASP A 105 10.00 -8.89 7.53
C ASP A 105 9.29 -9.13 6.19
N ASN A 106 10.08 -9.44 5.16
CA ASN A 106 9.60 -9.60 3.79
C ASN A 106 8.80 -10.89 3.59
N ASP A 107 8.85 -11.85 4.51
CA ASP A 107 8.02 -13.05 4.48
C ASP A 107 6.55 -12.76 4.91
N ASN A 108 6.30 -11.57 5.47
CA ASN A 108 4.97 -11.12 5.88
C ASN A 108 4.34 -10.20 4.83
N PHE A 109 3.84 -10.77 3.74
CA PHE A 109 3.23 -10.01 2.66
C PHE A 109 1.76 -10.34 2.46
N LEU A 110 1.03 -9.39 1.89
CA LEU A 110 -0.31 -9.58 1.32
C LEU A 110 -0.22 -9.41 -0.19
N VAL A 111 -1.06 -10.15 -0.92
CA VAL A 111 -1.07 -10.10 -2.39
C VAL A 111 -2.20 -9.22 -2.87
N PHE A 112 -1.89 -8.28 -3.76
CA PHE A 112 -2.86 -7.38 -4.38
C PHE A 112 -2.90 -7.59 -5.89
N GLY A 113 -4.05 -7.33 -6.50
CA GLY A 113 -4.24 -7.43 -7.94
C GLY A 113 -5.46 -6.64 -8.42
N PRO A 114 -5.60 -6.46 -9.74
CA PRO A 114 -6.65 -5.63 -10.31
C PRO A 114 -8.03 -6.21 -10.00
N ASN A 115 -8.92 -5.35 -9.50
CA ASN A 115 -10.30 -5.69 -9.21
C ASN A 115 -11.26 -4.97 -10.17
N PRO A 116 -11.90 -5.69 -11.11
CA PRO A 116 -12.85 -5.11 -12.06
C PRO A 116 -14.04 -4.41 -11.40
N LYS A 117 -14.42 -4.83 -10.19
CA LYS A 117 -15.52 -4.23 -9.43
C LYS A 117 -15.11 -2.93 -8.72
N ASN A 118 -13.82 -2.60 -8.72
CA ASN A 118 -13.27 -1.40 -8.08
C ASN A 118 -12.43 -0.57 -9.08
N GLY A 119 -12.88 -0.47 -10.33
CA GLY A 119 -12.20 0.34 -11.36
C GLY A 119 -10.78 -0.13 -11.68
N ASN A 120 -10.53 -1.44 -11.60
CA ASN A 120 -9.22 -2.07 -11.79
C ASN A 120 -8.12 -1.51 -10.85
N ARG A 121 -8.51 -1.03 -9.67
CA ARG A 121 -7.57 -0.76 -8.58
C ARG A 121 -6.99 -2.08 -8.07
N TYR A 122 -5.75 -2.02 -7.61
CA TYR A 122 -5.10 -3.15 -6.97
C TYR A 122 -5.66 -3.33 -5.56
N THR A 123 -6.56 -4.28 -5.36
CA THR A 123 -7.16 -4.62 -4.06
C THR A 123 -6.60 -5.92 -3.52
N LEU A 124 -6.82 -6.18 -2.22
CA LEU A 124 -6.38 -7.41 -1.58
C LEU A 124 -7.00 -8.64 -2.29
N LEU A 125 -6.16 -9.60 -2.65
CA LEU A 125 -6.59 -10.87 -3.21
C LEU A 125 -6.73 -11.91 -2.10
N ALA A 126 -7.91 -12.54 -2.05
CA ALA A 126 -8.15 -13.74 -1.27
C ALA A 126 -8.22 -14.96 -2.19
N GLY A 127 -7.80 -16.12 -1.69
CA GLY A 127 -7.83 -17.40 -2.40
C GLY A 127 -9.26 -17.89 -2.61
N ASP A 128 -10.00 -18.04 -1.51
CA ASP A 128 -11.40 -18.46 -1.51
C ASP A 128 -12.29 -17.35 -0.98
N TRP A 129 -13.31 -16.97 -1.76
CA TRP A 129 -14.35 -16.04 -1.34
C TRP A 129 -15.60 -16.81 -0.91
N THR A 130 -15.94 -16.72 0.37
CA THR A 130 -17.30 -16.99 0.85
C THR A 130 -18.09 -15.68 0.84
N ARG A 131 -19.42 -15.73 0.90
CA ARG A 131 -20.32 -14.56 0.80
C ARG A 131 -19.86 -13.33 1.63
N ASN A 132 -19.27 -13.54 2.81
CA ASN A 132 -18.94 -12.47 3.75
C ASN A 132 -17.44 -12.31 4.05
N TYR A 133 -16.59 -13.25 3.62
CA TYR A 133 -15.16 -13.20 3.92
C TYR A 133 -14.33 -13.91 2.84
N GLY A 134 -13.08 -13.47 2.71
CA GLY A 134 -12.04 -14.13 1.93
C GLY A 134 -10.99 -14.76 2.83
N THR A 135 -10.31 -15.80 2.33
CA THR A 135 -9.12 -16.37 2.99
C THR A 135 -7.83 -15.83 2.34
N VAL A 136 -6.92 -15.28 3.15
CA VAL A 136 -5.58 -14.83 2.72
C VAL A 136 -4.51 -15.60 3.48
N THR A 137 -3.32 -15.74 2.87
CA THR A 137 -2.13 -16.24 3.58
C THR A 137 -1.28 -15.05 4.01
N TYR A 138 -0.92 -15.00 5.30
CA TYR A 138 -0.04 -13.98 5.87
C TYR A 138 0.85 -14.60 6.96
N ALA A 139 2.15 -14.34 6.90
CA ALA A 139 3.15 -14.92 7.82
C ALA A 139 3.06 -16.47 7.91
N GLY A 140 2.83 -17.13 6.77
CA GLY A 140 2.70 -18.59 6.67
C GLY A 140 1.43 -19.19 7.28
N ARG A 141 0.41 -18.38 7.58
CA ARG A 141 -0.88 -18.83 8.14
C ARG A 141 -2.05 -18.32 7.32
N GLU A 142 -3.16 -19.05 7.36
CA GLU A 142 -4.43 -18.60 6.79
C GLU A 142 -5.17 -17.67 7.75
N TRP A 143 -5.67 -16.58 7.20
CA TRP A 143 -6.46 -15.57 7.88
C TRP A 143 -7.74 -15.30 7.10
N ARG A 144 -8.80 -14.91 7.82
CA ARG A 144 -10.01 -14.38 7.22
C ARG A 144 -9.92 -12.87 7.14
N VAL A 145 -10.43 -12.31 6.05
CA VAL A 145 -10.63 -10.88 5.86
C VAL A 145 -12.07 -10.65 5.42
N SER A 146 -12.72 -9.61 5.94
CA SER A 146 -14.09 -9.29 5.54
C SER A 146 -14.13 -8.91 4.06
N SER A 147 -15.24 -9.16 3.38
CA SER A 147 -15.40 -8.71 1.98
C SER A 147 -15.23 -7.19 1.85
N ALA A 148 -15.61 -6.40 2.87
CA ALA A 148 -15.47 -4.95 2.86
C ALA A 148 -14.00 -4.52 2.99
N ASP A 149 -13.27 -5.08 3.95
CA ASP A 149 -11.86 -4.79 4.19
C ASP A 149 -11.00 -5.13 2.96
N ALA A 150 -11.36 -6.17 2.22
CA ALA A 150 -10.62 -6.56 1.03
C ALA A 150 -10.82 -5.64 -0.18
N PHE A 151 -11.76 -4.69 -0.13
CA PHE A 151 -11.81 -3.60 -1.11
C PHE A 151 -10.71 -2.56 -0.88
N ALA A 152 -9.98 -2.61 0.25
CA ALA A 152 -8.80 -1.80 0.47
C ALA A 152 -7.84 -1.95 -0.71
N SER A 153 -7.47 -0.80 -1.27
CA SER A 153 -6.67 -0.68 -2.47
C SER A 153 -5.30 -0.09 -2.14
N LEU A 154 -4.31 -0.41 -2.98
CA LEU A 154 -3.01 0.22 -2.91
C LEU A 154 -3.06 1.64 -3.46
N LEU A 155 -2.40 2.55 -2.76
CA LEU A 155 -2.14 3.93 -3.17
C LEU A 155 -0.63 4.14 -3.31
N ILE A 156 -0.24 5.06 -4.20
CA ILE A 156 1.16 5.45 -4.41
C ILE A 156 1.31 6.97 -4.49
N PRO A 157 2.47 7.53 -4.07
CA PRO A 157 2.75 8.95 -4.17
C PRO A 157 3.10 9.33 -5.61
N LEU A 158 2.13 9.86 -6.36
CA LEU A 158 2.36 10.39 -7.70
C LEU A 158 2.85 11.83 -7.62
N LYS A 159 4.05 12.07 -7.08
CA LYS A 159 4.66 13.39 -7.13
C LYS A 159 5.08 13.67 -8.59
N ARG A 160 4.14 14.19 -9.39
CA ARG A 160 4.33 14.76 -10.74
C ARG A 160 4.49 13.78 -11.93
N LEU A 161 3.58 12.83 -12.11
CA LEU A 161 3.31 12.25 -13.46
C LEU A 161 2.40 13.18 -14.31
N ARG A 162 2.34 14.48 -14.01
CA ARG A 162 1.59 15.46 -14.82
C ARG A 162 2.48 15.89 -15.97
N GLU A 163 2.08 15.50 -17.18
CA GLU A 163 2.58 15.97 -18.49
C GLU A 163 4.11 16.13 -18.59
N GLY A 164 4.77 15.12 -19.16
CA GLY A 164 6.09 15.33 -19.78
C GLY A 164 7.24 14.46 -19.30
N ASP A 165 7.00 13.32 -18.64
CA ASP A 165 8.05 12.27 -18.55
C ASP A 165 8.04 11.40 -19.83
N THR A 166 7.91 12.03 -20.99
CA THR A 166 8.53 11.47 -22.18
C THR A 166 10.03 11.52 -21.89
N GLN A 167 10.67 10.36 -21.80
CA GLN A 167 12.13 10.23 -21.83
C GLN A 167 12.69 10.69 -23.20
N GLY A 168 12.46 11.94 -23.56
CA GLY A 168 13.05 12.58 -24.70
C GLY A 168 14.45 13.04 -24.33
N ARG A 169 15.47 12.30 -24.76
CA ARG A 169 16.83 12.83 -24.80
C ARG A 169 16.84 14.03 -25.76
N ILE A 170 16.94 15.25 -25.24
CA ILE A 170 17.23 16.43 -26.06
C ILE A 170 18.69 16.31 -26.51
N VAL A 171 18.91 16.05 -27.79
CA VAL A 171 20.24 16.00 -28.40
C VAL A 171 20.67 17.39 -28.86
N GLY A 172 21.87 17.82 -28.45
CA GLY A 172 22.37 19.17 -28.72
C GLY A 172 22.82 19.47 -30.16
N GLY A 173 22.71 18.50 -31.08
CA GLY A 173 23.27 18.59 -32.43
C GLY A 173 24.81 18.58 -32.44
N ARG A 174 25.42 18.23 -33.58
CA ARG A 174 26.87 18.30 -33.80
C ARG A 174 27.15 19.35 -34.87
N ARG A 175 28.10 20.24 -34.62
CA ARG A 175 28.58 21.22 -35.61
C ARG A 175 29.74 20.61 -36.42
N ILE A 176 29.88 21.06 -37.66
CA ILE A 176 31.00 20.71 -38.54
C ILE A 176 32.15 21.65 -38.18
N ASP A 177 33.34 21.09 -37.96
CA ASP A 177 34.60 21.84 -37.93
C ASP A 177 35.12 22.05 -39.36
#